data_AF-A0A102L6U0-F1
#
_entry.id   AF-A0A102L6U0-F1
#
_cell.length_a   1.000
_cell.length_b   1.000
_cell.length_c   1.000
_cell.angle_alpha   90.00
_cell.angle_beta   90.00
_cell.angle_gamma   90.00
#
_symmetry.space_group_name_H-M   'P 1'
#
loop_
_entity.id
_entity.type
_entity.pdbx_description
1 polymer ?
#
loop_
_entity_poly.entity_id
_entity_poly.type
_entity_poly.pdbx_seq_one_letter_code
_entity_poly.pdbx_strand_id
1 'polypeptide(L)'
;MKFIHAADIHLDSPLHGLSAYPDAPAAQLRNASRDALRQLVDRAIEEEVAFLVIAGDLYDGDWKDHNTGIFFGQQMGRLRKAGIRAFVLWGNHDAESEMTRKLTLPDNVTVFSHRKPEVHRLPEFNVALHGQSFKDKAVVENLAVGYPEPVPGCYNIGVLHTALEGYTAHASYAPCTLAELHAKGYDYWALGHVHEFQQWSGPSTIVFPGNLQGRHIRETGRRGAVLVTVEGGETRVERLYLDVLRWEAVAVDAADCVTIADLARKIGQSLEALLTVDGHVPRTVRVTVTGRTPAHGLFFGRATQLRAEVLNQIGIIGNERLWLEKVKVATSAMDLSHGETEQLEALEDLKQILADAAHDPEFLALLERDLKPFVGKVRSEVKEEVPLLSLARSGELTALVQQVGPALLARLAQGE
;
A
#
# COMPACT_ATOMS: atom_id res chain seq x y z
N MET A 1 -18.37 -18.85 19.05
CA MET A 1 -17.18 -18.14 19.61
C MET A 1 -16.72 -17.10 18.60
N LYS A 2 -16.25 -15.92 19.04
CA LYS A 2 -15.64 -14.91 18.17
C LYS A 2 -14.18 -14.63 18.55
N PHE A 3 -13.28 -14.46 17.60
CA PHE A 3 -11.92 -13.95 17.82
C PHE A 3 -11.53 -12.97 16.72
N ILE A 4 -10.58 -12.07 16.99
CA ILE A 4 -10.03 -11.19 15.96
C ILE A 4 -8.65 -11.69 15.54
N HIS A 5 -8.39 -11.67 14.24
CA HIS A 5 -7.09 -11.93 13.66
C HIS A 5 -6.60 -10.69 12.90
N ALA A 6 -5.47 -10.16 13.36
CA ALA A 6 -4.73 -9.07 12.74
C ALA A 6 -3.28 -9.50 12.48
N ALA A 7 -2.60 -8.79 11.58
CA ALA A 7 -1.17 -8.95 11.29
C ALA A 7 -0.63 -7.62 10.76
N ASP A 8 0.69 -7.53 10.58
CA ASP A 8 1.35 -6.45 9.83
C ASP A 8 0.91 -5.07 10.30
N ILE A 9 0.95 -4.87 11.63
CA ILE A 9 0.53 -3.62 12.28
C ILE A 9 1.56 -2.52 12.02
N HIS A 10 2.85 -2.89 11.97
CA HIS A 10 3.97 -1.97 11.69
C HIS A 10 3.86 -0.68 12.52
N LEU A 11 3.69 -0.83 13.84
CA LEU A 11 3.35 0.27 14.74
C LEU A 11 4.42 1.38 14.65
N ASP A 12 3.93 2.63 14.59
CA ASP A 12 4.69 3.87 14.37
C ASP A 12 5.41 4.01 13.01
N SER A 13 5.36 3.01 12.13
CA SER A 13 6.01 3.06 10.80
C SER A 13 5.59 4.33 10.03
N PRO A 14 6.55 5.07 9.45
CA PRO A 14 6.25 6.33 8.78
C PRO A 14 5.42 6.12 7.52
N LEU A 15 4.38 6.93 7.36
CA LEU A 15 3.59 6.96 6.13
C LEU A 15 4.37 7.73 5.04
N HIS A 16 4.98 7.00 4.11
CA HIS A 16 5.85 7.57 3.08
C HIS A 16 5.08 8.29 1.98
N GLY A 17 5.55 9.47 1.57
CA GLY A 17 5.05 10.21 0.40
C GLY A 17 4.21 11.46 0.71
N LEU A 18 3.73 11.63 1.95
CA LEU A 18 2.94 12.80 2.37
C LEU A 18 3.73 13.84 3.17
N SER A 19 4.77 13.41 3.89
CA SER A 19 5.57 14.27 4.79
C SER A 19 6.36 15.37 4.06
N ALA A 20 6.42 15.34 2.73
CA ALA A 20 7.07 16.34 1.89
C ALA A 20 6.20 17.58 1.62
N TYR A 21 4.90 17.56 1.97
CA TYR A 21 3.97 18.63 1.60
C TYR A 21 3.53 19.48 2.81
N PRO A 22 3.61 20.83 2.71
CA PRO A 22 3.26 21.75 3.81
C PRO A 22 1.84 21.59 4.35
N ASP A 23 0.89 21.20 3.50
CA ASP A 23 -0.55 21.12 3.83
C ASP A 23 -0.99 19.71 4.28
N ALA A 24 -0.06 18.76 4.39
CA ALA A 24 -0.38 17.41 4.84
C ALA A 24 -0.68 17.39 6.35
N PRO A 25 -1.62 16.57 6.83
CA PRO A 25 -1.99 16.49 8.25
C PRO A 25 -0.93 15.70 9.03
N ALA A 26 0.27 16.26 9.16
CA ALA A 26 1.47 15.56 9.62
C ALA A 26 1.27 14.86 10.98
N ALA A 27 0.46 15.42 11.88
CA ALA A 27 0.13 14.80 13.15
C ALA A 27 -0.75 13.55 13.00
N GLN A 28 -1.78 13.59 12.15
CA GLN A 28 -2.64 12.45 11.85
C GLN A 28 -1.85 11.34 11.16
N LEU A 29 -0.96 11.70 10.23
CA LEU A 29 -0.11 10.74 9.54
C LEU A 29 0.87 10.03 10.48
N ARG A 30 1.45 10.76 11.44
CA ARG A 30 2.35 10.17 12.44
C ARG A 30 1.66 9.19 13.38
N ASN A 31 0.38 9.40 13.68
CA ASN A 31 -0.36 8.58 14.63
C ASN A 31 -1.23 7.51 13.95
N ALA A 32 -1.23 7.41 12.62
CA ALA A 32 -2.19 6.59 11.88
C ALA A 32 -2.18 5.12 12.31
N SER A 33 -1.00 4.50 12.45
CA SER A 33 -0.86 3.11 12.91
C SER A 33 -1.27 2.94 14.38
N ARG A 34 -1.00 3.93 15.24
CA ARG A 34 -1.48 3.94 16.63
C ARG A 34 -2.99 4.01 16.72
N ASP A 35 -3.61 4.88 15.94
CA ASP A 35 -5.05 5.07 15.93
C ASP A 35 -5.76 3.83 15.33
N ALA A 36 -5.18 3.20 14.31
CA ALA A 36 -5.68 1.92 13.79
C ALA A 36 -5.60 0.80 14.83
N LEU A 37 -4.50 0.70 15.60
CA LEU A 37 -4.39 -0.25 16.73
C LEU A 37 -5.40 0.06 17.85
N ARG A 38 -5.63 1.34 18.14
CA ARG A 38 -6.68 1.74 19.09
C ARG A 38 -8.05 1.25 18.62
N GLN A 39 -8.40 1.46 17.34
CA GLN A 39 -9.64 0.95 16.76
C GLN A 39 -9.73 -0.57 16.81
N LEU A 40 -8.64 -1.30 16.54
CA LEU A 40 -8.59 -2.76 16.68
C LEU A 40 -8.97 -3.21 18.10
N VAL A 41 -8.41 -2.56 19.12
CA VAL A 41 -8.71 -2.85 20.52
C VAL A 41 -10.14 -2.45 20.90
N ASP A 42 -10.63 -1.32 20.40
CA ASP A 42 -12.01 -0.87 20.60
C ASP A 42 -12.98 -1.94 20.06
N ARG A 43 -12.78 -2.36 18.81
CA ARG A 43 -13.58 -3.40 18.16
C ARG A 43 -13.49 -4.75 18.86
N ALA A 44 -12.31 -5.14 19.36
CA ALA A 44 -12.17 -6.37 20.13
C ALA A 44 -13.03 -6.37 21.42
N ILE A 45 -13.06 -5.24 22.12
CA ILE A 45 -13.84 -5.06 23.33
C ILE A 45 -15.34 -4.99 23.01
N GLU A 46 -15.74 -4.19 22.03
CA GLU A 46 -17.13 -4.05 21.58
C GLU A 46 -17.74 -5.37 21.10
N GLU A 47 -16.95 -6.18 20.40
CA GLU A 47 -17.38 -7.49 19.91
C GLU A 47 -17.30 -8.59 20.98
N GLU A 48 -16.79 -8.29 22.18
CA GLU A 48 -16.59 -9.26 23.26
C GLU A 48 -15.84 -10.52 22.80
N VAL A 49 -14.75 -10.31 22.06
CA VAL A 49 -14.03 -11.44 21.47
C VAL A 49 -13.35 -12.30 22.54
N ALA A 50 -13.30 -13.61 22.30
CA ALA A 50 -12.66 -14.58 23.19
C ALA A 50 -11.15 -14.31 23.36
N PHE A 51 -10.50 -13.89 22.27
CA PHE A 51 -9.09 -13.52 22.22
C PHE A 51 -8.77 -12.73 20.95
N LEU A 52 -7.60 -12.09 20.95
CA LEU A 52 -6.99 -11.43 19.80
C LEU A 52 -5.74 -12.21 19.35
N VAL A 53 -5.56 -12.40 18.05
CA VAL A 53 -4.34 -12.92 17.43
C VAL A 53 -3.66 -11.81 16.62
N ILE A 54 -2.35 -11.64 16.85
CA ILE A 54 -1.46 -10.77 16.05
C ILE A 54 -0.40 -11.67 15.40
N ALA A 55 -0.55 -11.93 14.10
CA ALA A 55 0.25 -12.90 13.34
C ALA A 55 1.53 -12.31 12.73
N GLY A 56 2.32 -11.58 13.52
CA GLY A 56 3.60 -11.02 13.10
C GLY A 56 3.56 -9.57 12.64
N ASP A 57 4.77 -9.03 12.50
CA ASP A 57 5.10 -7.64 12.16
C ASP A 57 4.30 -6.61 12.96
N LEU A 58 4.36 -6.77 14.28
CA LEU A 58 3.77 -5.81 15.23
C LEU A 58 4.54 -4.48 15.20
N TYR A 59 5.86 -4.55 15.17
CA TYR A 59 6.77 -3.42 15.13
C TYR A 59 7.54 -3.35 13.82
N ASP A 60 7.92 -2.14 13.43
CA ASP A 60 8.79 -1.91 12.27
C ASP A 60 10.26 -1.68 12.71
N GLY A 61 11.03 -2.76 12.93
CA GLY A 61 12.49 -2.90 13.07
C GLY A 61 13.37 -1.81 13.76
N ASP A 62 13.25 -0.54 13.38
CA ASP A 62 14.24 0.52 13.57
C ASP A 62 13.96 1.48 14.76
N TRP A 63 13.07 1.13 15.68
CA TRP A 63 12.65 2.04 16.76
C TRP A 63 13.76 2.33 17.78
N LYS A 64 14.04 3.63 17.98
CA LYS A 64 15.09 4.12 18.88
C LYS A 64 14.58 4.45 20.29
N ASP A 65 13.27 4.51 20.51
CA ASP A 65 12.68 4.84 21.81
C ASP A 65 11.62 3.82 22.27
N HIS A 66 11.23 3.90 23.55
CA HIS A 66 10.31 2.94 24.17
C HIS A 66 8.84 3.32 24.02
N ASN A 67 8.51 4.45 23.37
CA ASN A 67 7.14 4.97 23.35
C ASN A 67 6.18 4.04 22.60
N THR A 68 6.64 3.43 21.52
CA THR A 68 5.90 2.43 20.73
C THR A 68 5.48 1.24 21.60
N GLY A 69 6.42 0.70 22.38
CA GLY A 69 6.13 -0.42 23.29
C GLY A 69 5.23 -0.02 24.47
N ILE A 70 5.40 1.19 25.03
CA ILE A 70 4.51 1.73 26.07
C ILE A 70 3.08 1.85 25.54
N PHE A 71 2.90 2.40 24.33
CA PHE A 71 1.59 2.52 23.71
C PHE A 71 0.93 1.16 23.48
N PHE A 72 1.68 0.19 22.94
CA PHE A 72 1.20 -1.18 22.81
C PHE A 72 0.77 -1.78 24.15
N GLY A 73 1.59 -1.64 25.19
CA GLY A 73 1.28 -2.09 26.55
C GLY A 73 0.01 -1.45 27.12
N GLN A 74 -0.23 -0.16 26.84
CA GLN A 74 -1.47 0.53 27.22
C GLN A 74 -2.70 -0.10 26.55
N GLN A 75 -2.63 -0.36 25.23
CA GLN A 75 -3.73 -0.98 24.49
C GLN A 75 -4.00 -2.41 24.97
N MET A 76 -2.96 -3.21 25.22
CA MET A 76 -3.10 -4.55 25.79
C MET A 76 -3.66 -4.51 27.23
N GLY A 77 -3.33 -3.48 28.01
CA GLY A 77 -3.93 -3.24 29.32
C GLY A 77 -5.43 -2.94 29.28
N ARG A 78 -5.95 -2.39 28.17
CA ARG A 78 -7.40 -2.22 27.96
C ARG A 78 -8.08 -3.57 27.71
N LEU A 79 -7.49 -4.41 26.85
CA LEU A 79 -7.97 -5.78 26.63
C LEU A 79 -7.96 -6.58 27.93
N ARG A 80 -6.92 -6.43 28.75
CA ARG A 80 -6.81 -7.07 30.07
C ARG A 80 -8.00 -6.73 30.98
N LYS A 81 -8.39 -5.45 31.04
CA LYS A 81 -9.54 -4.99 31.85
C LYS A 81 -10.85 -5.59 31.36
N ALA A 82 -10.97 -5.89 30.07
CA ALA A 82 -12.11 -6.57 29.48
C ALA A 82 -12.02 -8.11 29.56
N GLY A 83 -10.95 -8.67 30.14
CA GLY A 83 -10.74 -10.12 30.23
C GLY A 83 -10.29 -10.78 28.93
N ILE A 84 -9.84 -10.00 27.94
CA ILE A 84 -9.45 -10.49 26.61
C ILE A 84 -7.93 -10.75 26.59
N ARG A 85 -7.54 -11.97 26.17
CA ARG A 85 -6.15 -12.36 25.96
C ARG A 85 -5.68 -12.04 24.55
N ALA A 86 -4.42 -11.69 24.40
CA ALA A 86 -3.77 -11.47 23.11
C ALA A 86 -2.64 -12.50 22.89
N PHE A 87 -2.64 -13.13 21.73
CA PHE A 87 -1.61 -14.07 21.28
C PHE A 87 -0.81 -13.42 20.15
N VAL A 88 0.49 -13.23 20.37
CA VAL A 88 1.36 -12.49 19.46
C VAL A 88 2.44 -13.42 18.95
N LEU A 89 2.53 -13.52 17.63
CA LEU A 89 3.66 -14.13 16.93
C LEU A 89 4.55 -12.99 16.44
N TRP A 90 5.87 -13.12 16.55
CA TRP A 90 6.83 -12.14 16.00
C TRP A 90 7.22 -12.50 14.57
N GLY A 91 7.07 -11.53 13.66
CA GLY A 91 7.46 -11.63 12.25
C GLY A 91 8.92 -11.25 12.02
N ASN A 92 9.27 -10.99 10.76
CA ASN A 92 10.65 -10.64 10.38
C ASN A 92 11.05 -9.24 10.86
N HIS A 93 10.15 -8.25 10.86
CA HIS A 93 10.46 -6.91 11.37
C HIS A 93 10.58 -6.88 12.89
N ASP A 94 9.80 -7.71 13.60
CA ASP A 94 9.88 -7.84 15.05
C ASP A 94 11.21 -8.46 15.52
N ALA A 95 11.71 -9.44 14.76
CA ALA A 95 12.97 -10.12 15.07
C ALA A 95 14.19 -9.18 15.00
N GLU A 96 14.12 -8.14 14.17
CA GLU A 96 15.15 -7.10 14.03
C GLU A 96 15.19 -6.14 15.23
N SER A 97 14.07 -5.95 15.94
CA SER A 97 13.99 -4.99 17.03
C SER A 97 14.52 -5.56 18.36
N GLU A 98 15.77 -5.24 18.69
CA GLU A 98 16.35 -5.63 20.00
C GLU A 98 15.71 -4.89 21.20
N MET A 99 15.09 -3.73 20.97
CA MET A 99 14.61 -2.84 22.04
C MET A 99 13.20 -3.15 22.53
N THR A 100 12.28 -3.62 21.67
CA THR A 100 10.91 -3.98 22.05
C THR A 100 10.86 -5.17 23.03
N ARG A 101 11.92 -5.98 23.05
CA ARG A 101 12.12 -7.09 24.00
C ARG A 101 12.40 -6.65 25.45
N LYS A 102 12.67 -5.37 25.72
CA LYS A 102 13.07 -4.89 27.07
C LYS A 102 11.90 -4.45 27.95
N LEU A 103 10.69 -4.33 27.40
CA LEU A 103 9.50 -3.96 28.16
C LEU A 103 8.72 -5.22 28.56
N THR A 104 8.33 -5.28 29.83
CA THR A 104 7.44 -6.34 30.32
C THR A 104 6.05 -6.14 29.73
N LEU A 105 5.56 -7.12 28.99
CA LEU A 105 4.19 -7.14 28.48
C LEU A 105 3.20 -7.48 29.61
N PRO A 106 1.95 -7.00 29.53
CA PRO A 106 0.89 -7.42 30.44
C PRO A 106 0.67 -8.94 30.45
N ASP A 107 0.22 -9.48 31.59
CA ASP A 107 -0.01 -10.93 31.80
C ASP A 107 -1.06 -11.57 30.87
N ASN A 108 -1.92 -10.77 30.22
CA ASN A 108 -2.88 -11.22 29.23
C ASN A 108 -2.28 -11.36 27.82
N VAL A 109 -1.01 -10.99 27.62
CA VAL A 109 -0.30 -11.12 26.34
C VAL A 109 0.60 -12.33 26.40
N THR A 110 0.39 -13.26 25.48
CA THR A 110 1.25 -14.44 25.29
C THR A 110 1.99 -14.31 23.96
N VAL A 111 3.32 -14.38 24.01
CA VAL A 111 4.17 -14.35 22.81
C VAL A 111 4.65 -15.76 22.50
N PHE A 112 4.46 -16.23 21.26
CA PHE A 112 4.97 -17.54 20.84
C PHE A 112 6.50 -17.58 20.85
N SER A 113 7.07 -18.69 21.31
CA SER A 113 8.52 -18.90 21.26
C SER A 113 9.06 -18.90 19.83
N HIS A 114 10.28 -18.38 19.67
CA HIS A 114 11.04 -18.46 18.42
C HIS A 114 11.90 -19.73 18.32
N ARG A 115 12.06 -20.46 19.43
CA ARG A 115 12.97 -21.62 19.50
C ARG A 115 12.34 -22.90 18.97
N LYS A 116 11.03 -23.05 19.15
CA LYS A 116 10.24 -24.20 18.68
C LYS A 116 8.76 -23.82 18.65
N PRO A 117 7.94 -24.53 17.86
CA PRO A 117 6.49 -24.39 17.90
C PRO A 117 5.91 -24.64 19.30
N GLU A 118 4.93 -23.82 19.67
CA GLU A 118 4.20 -23.91 20.93
C GLU A 118 2.70 -24.06 20.69
N VAL A 119 2.03 -24.70 21.66
CA VAL A 119 0.57 -24.87 21.65
C VAL A 119 -0.01 -24.25 22.91
N HIS A 120 -0.83 -23.21 22.72
CA HIS A 120 -1.60 -22.60 23.81
C HIS A 120 -3.05 -23.06 23.73
N ARG A 121 -3.50 -23.79 24.77
CA ARG A 121 -4.88 -24.28 24.86
C ARG A 121 -5.74 -23.28 25.64
N LEU A 122 -6.95 -23.06 25.14
CA LEU A 122 -7.99 -22.28 25.79
C LEU A 122 -9.19 -23.20 26.06
N PRO A 123 -9.16 -23.97 27.17
CA PRO A 123 -10.19 -24.97 27.47
C PRO A 123 -11.60 -24.38 27.55
N GLU A 124 -11.73 -23.15 28.02
CA GLU A 124 -13.01 -22.44 28.12
C GLU A 124 -13.68 -22.19 26.75
N PHE A 125 -12.91 -22.26 25.67
CA PHE A 125 -13.39 -22.09 24.30
C PHE A 125 -13.23 -23.34 23.44
N ASN A 126 -12.65 -24.42 23.99
CA ASN A 126 -12.19 -25.59 23.23
C ASN A 126 -11.30 -25.19 22.04
N VAL A 127 -10.30 -24.32 22.27
CA VAL A 127 -9.37 -23.85 21.22
C VAL A 127 -7.95 -24.28 21.52
N ALA A 128 -7.18 -24.58 20.47
CA ALA A 128 -5.73 -24.73 20.54
C ALA A 128 -5.06 -23.83 19.49
N LEU A 129 -4.21 -22.93 19.94
CA LEU A 129 -3.41 -22.03 19.10
C LEU A 129 -2.00 -22.59 18.96
N HIS A 130 -1.56 -22.84 17.72
CA HIS A 130 -0.26 -23.39 17.37
C HIS A 130 0.57 -22.31 16.68
N GLY A 131 1.77 -22.02 17.15
CA GLY A 131 2.57 -20.95 16.55
C GLY A 131 4.05 -21.01 16.88
N GLN A 132 4.85 -20.37 16.02
CA GLN A 132 6.29 -20.18 16.21
C GLN A 132 6.70 -18.80 15.70
N SER A 133 7.33 -18.01 16.55
CA SER A 133 7.89 -16.70 16.19
C SER A 133 9.18 -16.84 15.37
N PHE A 134 9.55 -15.79 14.65
CA PHE A 134 10.82 -15.73 13.96
C PHE A 134 11.96 -15.42 14.93
N LYS A 135 13.10 -16.10 14.74
CA LYS A 135 14.34 -15.80 15.46
C LYS A 135 15.09 -14.65 14.81
N ASP A 136 15.20 -14.69 13.48
CA ASP A 136 16.01 -13.84 12.63
C ASP A 136 15.13 -13.23 11.52
N LYS A 137 15.57 -12.12 10.92
CA LYS A 137 14.83 -11.44 9.83
C LYS A 137 14.62 -12.33 8.60
N ALA A 138 15.60 -13.16 8.27
CA ALA A 138 15.54 -14.07 7.13
C ALA A 138 15.33 -15.51 7.60
N VAL A 139 14.09 -15.93 7.69
CA VAL A 139 13.72 -17.34 7.85
C VAL A 139 13.42 -17.90 6.45
N VAL A 140 14.22 -18.86 5.98
CA VAL A 140 14.03 -19.48 4.65
C VAL A 140 13.48 -20.90 4.74
N GLU A 141 13.32 -21.42 5.96
CA GLU A 141 12.81 -22.76 6.24
C GLU A 141 11.27 -22.74 6.33
N ASN A 142 10.61 -23.77 5.82
CA ASN A 142 9.17 -23.95 6.01
C ASN A 142 8.86 -24.34 7.46
N LEU A 143 8.52 -23.35 8.29
CA LEU A 143 8.23 -23.57 9.71
C LEU A 143 6.96 -24.42 9.94
N ALA A 144 6.00 -24.41 9.00
CA ALA A 144 4.73 -25.13 9.16
C ALA A 144 4.93 -26.64 9.32
N VAL A 145 6.00 -27.20 8.77
CA VAL A 145 6.37 -28.61 8.90
C VAL A 145 6.60 -29.01 10.36
N GLY A 146 7.20 -28.11 11.16
CA GLY A 146 7.51 -28.36 12.56
C GLY A 146 6.31 -28.28 13.49
N TYR A 147 5.17 -27.75 13.03
CA TYR A 147 4.02 -27.51 13.89
C TYR A 147 3.44 -28.84 14.43
N PRO A 148 2.94 -28.89 15.67
CA PRO A 148 2.41 -30.13 16.25
C PRO A 148 1.12 -30.61 15.57
N GLU A 149 0.72 -31.85 15.82
CA GLU A 149 -0.57 -32.36 15.34
C GLU A 149 -1.77 -31.66 16.00
N PRO A 150 -2.94 -31.60 15.34
CA PRO A 150 -4.14 -31.00 15.90
C PRO A 150 -4.49 -31.61 17.26
N VAL A 151 -4.89 -30.76 18.22
CA VAL A 151 -5.37 -31.20 19.53
C VAL A 151 -6.81 -31.72 19.37
N PRO A 152 -7.08 -33.00 19.71
CA PRO A 152 -8.42 -33.56 19.57
C PRO A 152 -9.46 -32.83 20.42
N GLY A 153 -10.65 -32.62 19.85
CA GLY A 153 -11.76 -31.93 20.53
C GLY A 153 -11.58 -30.43 20.65
N CYS A 154 -10.53 -29.85 20.07
CA CYS A 154 -10.35 -28.41 19.97
C CYS A 154 -10.56 -27.92 18.54
N TYR A 155 -10.96 -26.66 18.40
CA TYR A 155 -10.79 -25.88 17.19
C TYR A 155 -9.32 -25.42 17.11
N ASN A 156 -8.59 -25.96 16.15
CA ASN A 156 -7.16 -25.79 15.99
C ASN A 156 -6.85 -24.63 15.05
N ILE A 157 -6.10 -23.66 15.58
CA ILE A 157 -5.70 -22.44 14.88
C ILE A 157 -4.19 -22.45 14.72
N GLY A 158 -3.68 -22.55 13.49
CA GLY A 158 -2.29 -22.28 13.19
C GLY A 158 -2.05 -20.78 13.04
N VAL A 159 -1.08 -20.23 13.75
CA VAL A 159 -0.63 -18.84 13.64
C VAL A 159 0.76 -18.85 13.00
N LEU A 160 0.93 -18.19 11.85
CA LEU A 160 2.18 -18.26 11.09
C LEU A 160 2.43 -16.97 10.30
N HIS A 161 3.61 -16.40 10.41
CA HIS A 161 4.05 -15.32 9.53
C HIS A 161 4.81 -15.95 8.35
N THR A 162 4.34 -15.78 7.11
CA THR A 162 4.87 -16.54 5.95
C THR A 162 4.56 -15.89 4.60
N ALA A 163 5.45 -16.08 3.63
CA ALA A 163 5.18 -15.91 2.22
C ALA A 163 4.64 -17.21 1.61
N LEU A 164 3.33 -17.27 1.40
CA LEU A 164 2.66 -18.42 0.77
C LEU A 164 3.13 -18.59 -0.70
N GLU A 165 3.67 -19.76 -1.04
CA GLU A 165 4.19 -20.07 -2.37
C GLU A 165 3.09 -19.96 -3.45
N GLY A 166 3.43 -19.35 -4.59
CA GLY A 166 2.49 -19.03 -5.66
C GLY A 166 1.97 -17.59 -5.63
N TYR A 167 2.24 -16.82 -4.56
CA TYR A 167 1.97 -15.39 -4.48
C TYR A 167 3.28 -14.59 -4.56
N THR A 168 3.68 -14.18 -5.76
CA THR A 168 5.05 -13.70 -6.08
C THR A 168 5.31 -12.21 -5.83
N ALA A 169 4.67 -11.59 -4.83
CA ALA A 169 4.85 -10.16 -4.54
C ALA A 169 5.91 -9.86 -3.46
N HIS A 170 6.32 -10.85 -2.66
CA HIS A 170 7.17 -10.67 -1.48
C HIS A 170 8.38 -11.60 -1.48
N ALA A 171 9.38 -11.29 -0.63
CA ALA A 171 10.54 -12.15 -0.44
C ALA A 171 10.13 -13.46 0.26
N SER A 172 10.78 -14.57 -0.10
CA SER A 172 10.45 -15.91 0.39
C SER A 172 10.83 -16.10 1.87
N TYR A 173 9.98 -15.63 2.78
CA TYR A 173 10.12 -15.86 4.22
C TYR A 173 9.21 -16.99 4.69
N ALA A 174 9.80 -17.95 5.38
CA ALA A 174 9.17 -19.18 5.86
C ALA A 174 8.19 -19.81 4.85
N PRO A 175 8.63 -20.06 3.60
CA PRO A 175 7.71 -20.40 2.52
C PRO A 175 6.93 -21.68 2.82
N CYS A 176 5.64 -21.67 2.54
CA CYS A 176 4.77 -22.85 2.61
C CYS A 176 3.76 -22.84 1.46
N THR A 177 3.16 -23.98 1.18
CA THR A 177 2.11 -24.13 0.17
C THR A 177 0.72 -24.27 0.81
N LEU A 178 -0.33 -23.92 0.07
CA LEU A 178 -1.73 -24.18 0.51
C LEU A 178 -1.97 -25.66 0.82
N ALA A 179 -1.37 -26.56 0.03
CA ALA A 179 -1.54 -28.00 0.20
C ALA A 179 -0.95 -28.48 1.54
N GLU A 180 0.22 -27.97 1.94
CA GLU A 180 0.83 -28.29 3.24
C GLU A 180 -0.02 -27.76 4.41
N LEU A 181 -0.54 -26.53 4.30
CA LEU A 181 -1.41 -25.96 5.33
C LEU A 181 -2.71 -26.76 5.51
N HIS A 182 -3.34 -27.19 4.41
CA HIS A 182 -4.51 -28.06 4.46
C HIS A 182 -4.19 -29.46 4.98
N ALA A 183 -3.05 -30.03 4.58
CA ALA A 183 -2.63 -31.35 5.02
C ALA A 183 -2.37 -31.42 6.53
N LYS A 184 -2.10 -30.28 7.18
CA LYS A 184 -1.88 -30.22 8.63
C LYS A 184 -3.13 -30.46 9.47
N GLY A 185 -4.31 -30.35 8.88
CA GLY A 185 -5.58 -30.69 9.55
C GLY A 185 -6.03 -29.70 10.62
N TYR A 186 -5.54 -28.46 10.58
CA TYR A 186 -6.09 -27.38 11.41
C TYR A 186 -7.37 -26.82 10.79
N ASP A 187 -8.24 -26.28 11.63
CA ASP A 187 -9.51 -25.69 11.19
C ASP A 187 -9.28 -24.30 10.57
N TYR A 188 -8.33 -23.53 11.11
CA TYR A 188 -8.02 -22.18 10.66
C TYR A 188 -6.51 -21.88 10.66
N TRP A 189 -6.07 -21.12 9.67
CA TRP A 189 -4.73 -20.54 9.60
C TRP A 189 -4.80 -19.02 9.65
N ALA A 190 -4.29 -18.46 10.75
CA ALA A 190 -4.05 -17.06 10.97
C ALA A 190 -2.67 -16.67 10.43
N LEU A 191 -2.62 -16.25 9.16
CA LEU A 191 -1.39 -15.87 8.50
C LEU A 191 -1.10 -14.36 8.58
N GLY A 192 0.17 -13.97 8.62
CA GLY A 192 0.64 -12.59 8.40
C GLY A 192 1.81 -12.56 7.41
N HIS A 193 2.28 -11.37 7.04
CA HIS A 193 3.35 -11.00 6.07
C HIS A 193 2.82 -10.35 4.80
N VAL A 194 1.68 -10.84 4.27
CA VAL A 194 1.04 -10.29 3.07
C VAL A 194 0.13 -9.13 3.47
N HIS A 195 0.39 -7.95 2.92
CA HIS A 195 -0.29 -6.72 3.32
C HIS A 195 -1.72 -6.62 2.76
N GLU A 196 -2.06 -7.39 1.72
CA GLU A 196 -3.42 -7.51 1.21
C GLU A 196 -4.23 -8.58 1.94
N PHE A 197 -5.53 -8.34 2.09
CA PHE A 197 -6.45 -9.37 2.56
C PHE A 197 -6.57 -10.49 1.53
N GLN A 198 -6.42 -11.74 1.98
CA GLN A 198 -6.67 -12.93 1.18
C GLN A 198 -7.29 -14.03 2.03
N GLN A 199 -8.11 -14.85 1.38
CA GLN A 199 -8.77 -15.98 2.02
C GLN A 199 -8.85 -17.15 1.06
N TRP A 200 -8.57 -18.35 1.57
CA TRP A 200 -8.84 -19.62 0.90
C TRP A 200 -9.69 -20.51 1.79
N SER A 201 -10.51 -21.32 1.15
CA SER A 201 -11.39 -22.29 1.80
C SER A 201 -11.13 -23.68 1.24
N GLY A 202 -11.34 -24.69 2.07
CA GLY A 202 -11.05 -26.09 1.79
C GLY A 202 -11.17 -26.89 3.08
N PRO A 203 -10.31 -27.89 3.32
CA PRO A 203 -10.22 -28.56 4.62
C PRO A 203 -9.92 -27.61 5.79
N SER A 204 -9.29 -26.47 5.52
CA SER A 204 -8.99 -25.41 6.49
C SER A 204 -9.43 -24.06 5.91
N THR A 205 -9.78 -23.11 6.78
CA THR A 205 -9.91 -21.71 6.38
C THR A 205 -8.56 -21.01 6.55
N ILE A 206 -7.97 -20.50 5.48
CA ILE A 206 -6.63 -19.88 5.50
C ILE A 206 -6.79 -18.40 5.19
N VAL A 207 -6.23 -17.51 6.03
CA VAL A 207 -6.45 -16.07 5.90
C VAL A 207 -5.16 -15.28 6.10
N PHE A 208 -4.89 -14.35 5.19
CA PHE A 208 -4.09 -13.15 5.47
C PHE A 208 -5.04 -11.98 5.74
N PRO A 209 -4.99 -11.30 6.89
CA PRO A 209 -5.87 -10.19 7.20
C PRO A 209 -5.45 -8.91 6.46
N GLY A 210 -4.21 -8.89 5.94
CA GLY A 210 -3.56 -7.68 5.46
C GLY A 210 -3.00 -6.83 6.59
N ASN A 211 -2.41 -5.70 6.22
CA ASN A 211 -1.95 -4.72 7.19
C ASN A 211 -3.12 -3.91 7.78
N LEU A 212 -2.91 -3.41 9.00
CA LEU A 212 -3.93 -2.66 9.73
C LEU A 212 -4.14 -1.25 9.16
N GLN A 213 -3.06 -0.61 8.71
CA GLN A 213 -3.02 0.74 8.17
C GLN A 213 -2.06 0.78 6.97
N GLY A 214 -2.54 1.27 5.84
CA GLY A 214 -1.71 1.47 4.65
C GLY A 214 -0.62 2.51 4.90
N ARG A 215 0.61 2.21 4.48
CA ARG A 215 1.83 2.99 4.75
C ARG A 215 2.30 3.79 3.55
N HIS A 216 1.87 3.42 2.35
CA HIS A 216 2.25 4.11 1.12
C HIS A 216 1.26 3.84 -0.02
N ILE A 217 1.39 4.59 -1.11
CA ILE A 217 0.51 4.56 -2.28
C ILE A 217 0.34 3.20 -2.99
N ARG A 218 1.21 2.21 -2.73
CA ARG A 218 1.02 0.84 -3.26
C ARG A 218 0.06 0.00 -2.41
N GLU A 219 -0.28 0.46 -1.21
CA GLU A 219 -1.20 -0.20 -0.28
C GLU A 219 -2.56 0.50 -0.32
N THR A 220 -3.20 0.48 -1.49
CA THR A 220 -4.47 1.20 -1.72
C THR A 220 -5.67 0.50 -1.08
N GLY A 221 -6.75 1.26 -0.89
CA GLY A 221 -8.04 0.74 -0.44
C GLY A 221 -8.12 0.49 1.07
N ARG A 222 -9.25 -0.11 1.48
CA ARG A 222 -9.59 -0.41 2.88
C ARG A 222 -8.57 -1.36 3.53
N ARG A 223 -8.09 -1.03 4.73
CA ARG A 223 -7.12 -1.82 5.51
C ARG A 223 -7.66 -2.15 6.90
N GLY A 224 -7.14 -3.20 7.54
CA GLY A 224 -7.67 -3.62 8.82
C GLY A 224 -7.43 -5.10 9.15
N ALA A 225 -8.38 -5.70 9.86
CA ALA A 225 -8.28 -7.05 10.42
C ALA A 225 -9.48 -7.91 10.00
N VAL A 226 -9.58 -9.13 10.53
CA VAL A 226 -10.78 -9.96 10.40
C VAL A 226 -11.38 -10.33 11.75
N LEU A 227 -12.70 -10.31 11.82
CA LEU A 227 -13.49 -10.95 12.87
C LEU A 227 -13.84 -12.35 12.40
N VAL A 228 -13.47 -13.35 13.19
CA VAL A 228 -13.75 -14.76 12.90
C VAL A 228 -14.78 -15.27 13.89
N THR A 229 -15.89 -15.77 13.36
CA THR A 229 -16.97 -16.39 14.13
C THR A 229 -16.97 -17.88 13.84
N VAL A 230 -16.91 -18.69 14.90
CA VAL A 230 -16.96 -20.14 14.86
C VAL A 230 -18.23 -20.61 15.55
N GLU A 231 -19.16 -21.21 14.79
CA GLU A 231 -20.46 -21.69 15.27
C GLU A 231 -20.81 -23.01 14.59
N GLY A 232 -21.17 -24.04 15.36
CA GLY A 232 -21.56 -25.34 14.80
C GLY A 232 -20.46 -26.08 14.01
N GLY A 233 -19.19 -25.69 14.18
CA GLY A 233 -18.06 -26.19 13.38
C GLY A 233 -17.83 -25.42 12.08
N GLU A 234 -18.70 -24.46 11.75
CA GLU A 234 -18.53 -23.57 10.60
C GLU A 234 -17.72 -22.33 10.98
N THR A 235 -16.90 -21.87 10.04
CA THR A 235 -16.04 -20.69 10.20
C THR A 235 -16.49 -19.58 9.27
N ARG A 236 -16.88 -18.45 9.85
CA ARG A 236 -17.22 -17.23 9.12
C ARG A 236 -16.16 -16.17 9.36
N VAL A 237 -15.67 -15.57 8.27
CA VAL A 237 -14.69 -14.50 8.29
C VAL A 237 -15.35 -13.21 7.83
N GLU A 238 -15.27 -12.16 8.64
CA GLU A 238 -15.78 -10.82 8.33
C GLU A 238 -14.65 -9.79 8.36
N ARG A 239 -14.63 -8.88 7.37
CA ARG A 239 -13.64 -7.81 7.29
C ARG A 239 -13.95 -6.72 8.32
N LEU A 240 -12.96 -6.39 9.15
CA LEU A 240 -12.95 -5.21 9.99
C LEU A 240 -12.06 -4.15 9.34
N TYR A 241 -12.63 -3.04 8.91
CA TYR A 241 -11.87 -1.93 8.34
C TYR A 241 -11.54 -0.91 9.44
N LEU A 242 -10.25 -0.69 9.65
CA LEU A 242 -9.71 0.02 10.82
C LEU A 242 -8.73 1.13 10.42
N ASP A 243 -8.52 1.32 9.10
CA ASP A 243 -7.71 2.41 8.57
C ASP A 243 -8.29 3.77 8.96
N VAL A 244 -7.41 4.67 9.39
CA VAL A 244 -7.74 6.09 9.67
C VAL A 244 -7.31 7.02 8.54
N LEU A 245 -6.56 6.47 7.58
CA LEU A 245 -6.15 7.12 6.35
C LEU A 245 -6.13 6.10 5.22
N ARG A 246 -6.76 6.42 4.09
CA ARG A 246 -6.79 5.53 2.93
C ARG A 246 -5.92 6.03 1.80
N TRP A 247 -5.08 5.15 1.24
CA TRP A 247 -4.36 5.44 0.01
C TRP A 247 -5.23 5.09 -1.19
N GLU A 248 -5.29 5.99 -2.17
CA GLU A 248 -6.09 5.80 -3.38
C GLU A 248 -5.27 6.16 -4.62
N ALA A 249 -5.33 5.30 -5.62
CA ALA A 249 -4.75 5.56 -6.93
C ALA A 249 -5.90 5.74 -7.93
N VAL A 250 -6.10 6.97 -8.38
CA VAL A 250 -7.18 7.35 -9.30
C VAL A 250 -6.63 7.47 -10.71
N ALA A 251 -7.12 6.65 -11.63
CA ALA A 251 -6.90 6.84 -13.05
C ALA A 251 -8.04 7.68 -13.62
N VAL A 252 -7.71 8.79 -14.29
CA VAL A 252 -8.68 9.65 -14.96
C VAL A 252 -8.44 9.56 -16.46
N ASP A 253 -9.44 9.09 -17.20
CA ASP A 253 -9.37 9.03 -18.66
C ASP A 253 -9.69 10.40 -19.28
N ALA A 254 -8.71 10.95 -20.00
CA ALA A 254 -8.74 12.23 -20.66
C ALA A 254 -9.06 12.15 -22.16
N ALA A 255 -9.48 11.00 -22.69
CA ALA A 255 -9.66 10.80 -24.12
C ALA A 255 -10.64 11.80 -24.79
N ASP A 256 -11.71 12.17 -24.09
CA ASP A 256 -12.72 13.15 -24.52
C ASP A 256 -12.44 14.58 -24.03
N CYS A 257 -11.34 14.80 -23.32
CA CYS A 257 -11.00 16.10 -22.77
C CYS A 257 -10.27 16.92 -23.83
N VAL A 258 -10.85 18.05 -24.19
CA VAL A 258 -10.27 19.00 -25.15
C VAL A 258 -9.69 20.23 -24.45
N THR A 259 -10.09 20.49 -23.21
CA THR A 259 -9.56 21.59 -22.37
C THR A 259 -9.10 21.11 -20.99
N ILE A 260 -8.35 21.97 -20.29
CA ILE A 260 -8.01 21.77 -18.87
C ILE A 260 -9.27 21.76 -17.99
N ALA A 261 -10.29 22.57 -18.33
CA ALA A 261 -11.54 22.61 -17.59
C ALA A 261 -12.32 21.28 -17.68
N ASP A 262 -12.28 20.59 -18.83
CA ASP A 262 -12.89 19.26 -18.97
C ASP A 262 -12.21 18.23 -18.08
N LEU A 263 -10.87 18.24 -18.10
CA LEU A 263 -10.07 17.36 -17.27
C LEU A 263 -10.29 17.66 -15.78
N ALA A 264 -10.32 18.93 -15.39
CA ALA A 264 -10.59 19.38 -14.02
C ALA A 264 -11.90 18.82 -13.49
N ARG A 265 -12.98 18.94 -14.28
CA ARG A 265 -14.30 18.44 -13.94
C ARG A 265 -14.32 16.91 -13.81
N LYS A 266 -13.64 16.18 -14.71
CA LYS A 266 -13.50 14.72 -14.60
C LYS A 266 -12.69 14.29 -13.37
N ILE A 267 -11.63 15.02 -13.04
CA ILE A 267 -10.85 14.81 -11.82
C ILE A 267 -11.76 15.01 -10.61
N GLY A 268 -12.49 16.13 -10.54
CA GLY A 268 -13.43 16.41 -9.45
C GLY A 268 -14.45 15.28 -9.26
N GLN A 269 -15.11 14.85 -10.33
CA GLN A 269 -16.05 13.71 -10.30
C GLN A 269 -15.40 12.42 -9.79
N SER A 270 -14.17 12.13 -10.23
CA SER A 270 -13.44 10.93 -9.79
C SER A 270 -13.06 11.00 -8.32
N LEU A 271 -12.71 12.18 -7.82
CA LEU A 271 -12.40 12.42 -6.41
C LEU A 271 -13.65 12.35 -5.53
N GLU A 272 -14.78 12.89 -5.98
CA GLU A 272 -16.07 12.77 -5.29
C GLU A 272 -16.53 11.30 -5.22
N ALA A 273 -16.34 10.55 -6.30
CA ALA A 273 -16.68 9.13 -6.34
C ALA A 273 -15.95 8.31 -5.26
N LEU A 274 -14.71 8.68 -4.91
CA LEU A 274 -13.99 8.04 -3.80
C LEU A 274 -14.71 8.20 -2.46
N LEU A 275 -15.41 9.31 -2.25
CA LEU A 275 -16.06 9.64 -0.97
C LEU A 275 -17.46 9.02 -0.83
N THR A 276 -17.94 8.26 -1.83
CA THR A 276 -19.25 7.59 -1.79
C THR A 276 -19.32 6.48 -0.73
N VAL A 277 -18.19 5.82 -0.47
CA VAL A 277 -18.05 4.76 0.54
C VAL A 277 -17.01 5.20 1.57
N ASP A 278 -17.35 5.11 2.85
CA ASP A 278 -16.52 5.60 3.96
C ASP A 278 -16.03 7.05 3.75
N GLY A 279 -16.90 7.95 3.27
CA GLY A 279 -16.52 9.34 3.01
C GLY A 279 -16.04 10.13 4.25
N HIS A 280 -16.16 9.54 5.44
CA HIS A 280 -15.61 10.06 6.69
C HIS A 280 -14.13 9.67 6.90
N VAL A 281 -13.64 8.62 6.26
CA VAL A 281 -12.23 8.20 6.33
C VAL A 281 -11.43 9.08 5.38
N PRO A 282 -10.48 9.86 5.90
CA PRO A 282 -9.71 10.74 5.05
C PRO A 282 -8.77 9.96 4.11
N ARG A 283 -8.49 10.53 2.93
CA ARG A 283 -7.81 9.80 1.84
C ARG A 283 -6.64 10.58 1.27
N THR A 284 -5.56 9.87 1.01
CA THR A 284 -4.45 10.37 0.22
C THR A 284 -4.54 9.81 -1.19
N VAL A 285 -4.61 10.70 -2.17
CA VAL A 285 -4.87 10.37 -3.57
C VAL A 285 -3.65 10.60 -4.45
N ARG A 286 -3.36 9.65 -5.33
CA ARG A 286 -2.54 9.85 -6.52
C ARG A 286 -3.46 9.92 -7.73
N VAL A 287 -3.42 11.03 -8.45
CA VAL A 287 -4.18 11.19 -9.70
C VAL A 287 -3.26 10.87 -10.87
N THR A 288 -3.64 9.92 -11.72
CA THR A 288 -2.95 9.59 -12.96
C THR A 288 -3.87 9.91 -14.12
N VAL A 289 -3.56 10.95 -14.87
CA VAL A 289 -4.27 11.32 -16.10
C VAL A 289 -3.79 10.41 -17.22
N THR A 290 -4.71 9.70 -17.86
CA THR A 290 -4.45 8.66 -18.86
C THR A 290 -5.26 8.92 -20.13
N GLY A 291 -4.98 8.17 -21.19
CA GLY A 291 -5.79 8.17 -22.40
C GLY A 291 -5.12 8.85 -23.60
N ARG A 292 -5.63 8.54 -24.79
CA ARG A 292 -5.23 9.17 -26.06
C ARG A 292 -6.11 10.39 -26.27
N THR A 293 -5.53 11.58 -26.33
CA THR A 293 -6.30 12.84 -26.27
C THR A 293 -5.73 13.89 -27.24
N PRO A 294 -6.60 14.70 -27.89
CA PRO A 294 -6.14 15.83 -28.71
C PRO A 294 -5.50 16.92 -27.83
N ALA A 295 -5.77 16.94 -26.53
CA ALA A 295 -5.21 17.88 -25.56
C ALA A 295 -3.88 17.42 -24.95
N HIS A 296 -3.21 16.40 -25.53
CA HIS A 296 -1.93 15.90 -25.00
C HIS A 296 -0.89 17.01 -24.82
N GLY A 297 -0.76 17.91 -25.80
CA GLY A 297 0.15 19.07 -25.74
C GLY A 297 -0.20 20.09 -24.65
N LEU A 298 -1.48 20.16 -24.23
CA LEU A 298 -1.92 21.01 -23.11
C LEU A 298 -1.55 20.41 -21.75
N PHE A 299 -1.52 19.08 -21.65
CA PHE A 299 -1.22 18.37 -20.41
C PHE A 299 0.29 18.15 -20.22
N PHE A 300 1.01 17.93 -21.32
CA PHE A 300 2.45 17.68 -21.31
C PHE A 300 3.23 18.91 -20.86
N GLY A 301 4.21 18.72 -19.96
CA GLY A 301 5.05 19.81 -19.44
C GLY A 301 4.34 20.80 -18.50
N ARG A 302 3.02 20.66 -18.27
CA ARG A 302 2.24 21.54 -17.37
C ARG A 302 1.92 20.91 -16.01
N ALA A 303 2.87 20.13 -15.47
CA ALA A 303 2.68 19.39 -14.22
C ALA A 303 2.24 20.28 -13.04
N THR A 304 2.80 21.49 -12.91
CA THR A 304 2.44 22.45 -11.86
C THR A 304 1.01 22.96 -12.00
N GLN A 305 0.55 23.25 -13.23
CA GLN A 305 -0.82 23.70 -13.48
C GLN A 305 -1.82 22.58 -13.20
N LEU A 306 -1.55 21.36 -13.65
CA LEU A 306 -2.41 20.20 -13.37
C LEU A 306 -2.47 19.88 -11.88
N ARG A 307 -1.34 20.01 -11.17
CA ARG A 307 -1.31 19.89 -9.70
C ARG A 307 -2.20 20.95 -9.05
N ALA A 308 -2.09 22.21 -9.46
CA ALA A 308 -2.92 23.29 -8.93
C ALA A 308 -4.41 23.03 -9.18
N GLU A 309 -4.77 22.50 -10.34
CA GLU A 309 -6.16 22.15 -10.65
C GLU A 309 -6.68 21.01 -9.77
N VAL A 310 -5.88 19.95 -9.56
CA VAL A 310 -6.27 18.87 -8.64
C VAL A 310 -6.45 19.39 -7.21
N LEU A 311 -5.56 20.27 -6.74
CA LEU A 311 -5.70 20.91 -5.43
C LEU A 311 -6.93 21.81 -5.35
N ASN A 312 -7.27 22.52 -6.44
CA ASN A 312 -8.49 23.32 -6.53
C ASN A 312 -9.74 22.42 -6.42
N GLN A 313 -9.78 21.30 -7.14
CA GLN A 313 -10.88 20.32 -7.02
C GLN A 313 -10.98 19.74 -5.61
N ILE A 314 -9.86 19.40 -4.97
CA ILE A 314 -9.83 18.97 -3.57
C ILE A 314 -10.37 20.07 -2.64
N GLY A 315 -10.01 21.32 -2.88
CA GLY A 315 -10.54 22.49 -2.16
C GLY A 315 -12.05 22.67 -2.29
N ILE A 316 -12.59 22.43 -3.49
CA ILE A 316 -14.03 22.49 -3.77
C ILE A 316 -14.78 21.37 -3.01
N ILE A 317 -14.22 20.16 -2.97
CA ILE A 317 -14.83 19.00 -2.30
C ILE A 317 -14.67 19.07 -0.77
N GLY A 318 -13.52 19.54 -0.29
CA GLY A 318 -13.18 19.72 1.12
C GLY A 318 -11.83 19.10 1.51
N ASN A 319 -10.90 19.95 1.97
CA ASN A 319 -9.51 19.62 2.31
C ASN A 319 -9.32 18.73 3.55
N GLU A 320 -10.37 18.48 4.33
CA GLU A 320 -10.29 17.61 5.52
C GLU A 320 -10.40 16.12 5.18
N ARG A 321 -10.83 15.81 3.95
CA ARG A 321 -11.14 14.42 3.51
C ARG A 321 -10.20 13.91 2.43
N LEU A 322 -9.52 14.79 1.70
CA LEU A 322 -8.68 14.44 0.56
C LEU A 322 -7.36 15.19 0.62
N TRP A 323 -6.25 14.47 0.43
CA TRP A 323 -4.91 15.05 0.27
C TRP A 323 -4.24 14.52 -0.96
N LEU A 324 -3.60 15.42 -1.70
CA LEU A 324 -2.87 15.06 -2.90
C LEU A 324 -1.47 14.55 -2.58
N GLU A 325 -1.17 13.31 -2.94
CA GLU A 325 0.19 12.78 -2.93
C GLU A 325 0.95 13.19 -4.20
N LYS A 326 0.42 12.84 -5.38
CA LYS A 326 1.08 13.15 -6.67
C LYS A 326 0.06 13.20 -7.80
N VAL A 327 0.39 14.02 -8.80
CA VAL A 327 -0.25 13.99 -10.13
C VAL A 327 0.73 13.38 -11.12
N LYS A 328 0.27 12.44 -11.91
CA LYS A 328 1.00 11.83 -13.02
C LYS A 328 0.25 12.06 -14.32
N VAL A 329 1.00 12.34 -15.39
CA VAL A 329 0.45 12.42 -16.75
C VAL A 329 1.01 11.25 -17.54
N ALA A 330 0.12 10.40 -18.02
CA ALA A 330 0.36 9.23 -18.84
C ALA A 330 -0.60 9.24 -20.04
N THR A 331 -0.79 10.41 -20.62
CA THR A 331 -1.56 10.59 -21.86
C THR A 331 -0.66 10.43 -23.08
N SER A 332 -1.27 10.18 -24.23
CA SER A 332 -0.60 10.23 -25.53
C SER A 332 -1.41 11.04 -26.53
N ALA A 333 -0.74 11.58 -27.55
CA ALA A 333 -1.40 12.33 -28.61
C ALA A 333 -2.32 11.42 -29.43
N MET A 334 -3.41 11.99 -29.93
CA MET A 334 -4.17 11.38 -31.04
C MET A 334 -3.41 11.63 -32.34
N ASP A 335 -3.51 10.67 -33.27
CA ASP A 335 -3.03 10.88 -34.62
C ASP A 335 -3.87 12.00 -35.25
N LEU A 336 -3.23 13.03 -35.80
CA LEU A 336 -3.90 14.16 -36.44
C LEU A 336 -4.77 13.63 -37.58
N SER A 337 -6.09 13.57 -37.39
CA SER A 337 -7.02 13.17 -38.45
C SER A 337 -7.27 14.36 -39.38
N HIS A 338 -6.49 14.41 -40.46
CA HIS A 338 -6.76 15.01 -41.78
C HIS A 338 -7.80 16.15 -41.81
N GLY A 339 -7.35 17.39 -41.61
CA GLY A 339 -8.08 18.60 -41.93
C GLY A 339 -7.24 19.87 -41.71
N GLU A 340 -7.06 20.66 -42.78
CA GLU A 340 -6.29 21.91 -42.95
C GLU A 340 -4.87 21.78 -43.56
N THR A 341 -4.82 21.87 -44.88
CA THR A 341 -3.78 21.29 -45.77
C THR A 341 -2.38 21.91 -45.73
N GLU A 342 -2.20 23.17 -45.33
CA GLU A 342 -0.85 23.81 -45.33
C GLU A 342 -0.14 23.71 -43.97
N GLN A 343 -0.87 23.85 -42.86
CA GLN A 343 -0.30 23.63 -41.53
C GLN A 343 0.03 22.14 -41.29
N LEU A 344 -0.73 21.23 -41.89
CA LEU A 344 -0.48 19.79 -41.80
C LEU A 344 0.81 19.36 -42.51
N GLU A 345 1.15 19.93 -43.66
CA GLU A 345 2.41 19.60 -44.35
C GLU A 345 3.62 20.00 -43.49
N ALA A 346 3.63 21.22 -42.97
CA ALA A 346 4.69 21.68 -42.07
C ALA A 346 4.77 20.86 -40.77
N LEU A 347 3.63 20.42 -40.22
CA LEU A 347 3.57 19.59 -39.02
C LEU A 347 4.00 18.13 -39.29
N GLU A 348 3.65 17.55 -40.43
CA GLU A 348 4.11 16.21 -40.82
C GLU A 348 5.61 16.21 -41.17
N ASP A 349 6.11 17.25 -41.84
CA ASP A 349 7.55 17.45 -42.05
C ASP A 349 8.29 17.53 -40.71
N LEU A 350 7.78 18.34 -39.77
CA LEU A 350 8.36 18.45 -38.43
C LEU A 350 8.29 17.13 -37.66
N LYS A 351 7.20 16.37 -37.81
CA LYS A 351 7.05 15.05 -37.19
C LYS A 351 8.05 14.05 -37.75
N GLN A 352 8.29 14.06 -39.06
CA GLN A 352 9.31 13.25 -39.68
C GLN A 352 10.71 13.64 -39.18
N ILE A 353 11.02 14.94 -39.13
CA ILE A 353 12.28 15.46 -38.58
C ILE A 353 12.49 14.98 -37.14
N LEU A 354 11.46 15.05 -36.29
CA LEU A 354 11.54 14.60 -34.89
C LEU A 354 11.68 13.08 -34.76
N ALA A 355 11.05 12.31 -35.64
CA ALA A 355 11.18 10.86 -35.68
C ALA A 355 12.58 10.42 -36.14
N ASP A 356 13.14 11.12 -37.12
CA ASP A 356 14.50 10.88 -37.62
C ASP A 356 15.54 11.28 -36.57
N ALA A 357 15.33 12.41 -35.88
CA ALA A 357 16.20 12.87 -34.80
C ALA A 357 16.31 11.86 -33.64
N ALA A 358 15.26 11.07 -33.36
CA ALA A 358 15.31 10.03 -32.33
C ALA A 358 16.27 8.87 -32.68
N HIS A 359 16.66 8.76 -33.96
CA HIS A 359 17.54 7.72 -34.49
C HIS A 359 18.87 8.28 -35.04
N ASP A 360 19.08 9.60 -34.99
CA ASP A 360 20.31 10.26 -35.43
C ASP A 360 21.40 10.22 -34.34
N PRO A 361 22.51 9.47 -34.53
CA PRO A 361 23.56 9.35 -33.55
C PRO A 361 24.30 10.67 -33.26
N GLU A 362 24.45 11.56 -34.25
CA GLU A 362 25.14 12.84 -34.05
C GLU A 362 24.29 13.79 -33.21
N PHE A 363 22.99 13.85 -33.51
CA PHE A 363 22.03 14.63 -32.72
C PHE A 363 21.94 14.14 -31.28
N LEU A 364 21.83 12.83 -31.05
CA LEU A 364 21.78 12.26 -29.70
C LEU A 364 23.07 12.53 -28.92
N ALA A 365 24.23 12.44 -29.56
CA ALA A 365 25.51 12.77 -28.92
C ALA A 365 25.61 14.26 -28.53
N LEU A 366 25.11 15.16 -29.39
CA LEU A 366 25.04 16.59 -29.10
C LEU A 366 24.07 16.88 -27.95
N LEU A 367 22.91 16.25 -27.96
CA LEU A 367 21.91 16.34 -26.91
C LEU A 367 22.44 15.82 -25.57
N GLU A 368 23.19 14.72 -25.56
CA GLU A 368 23.85 14.20 -24.35
C GLU A 368 24.85 15.21 -23.79
N ARG A 369 25.74 15.72 -24.66
CA ARG A 369 26.79 16.67 -24.28
C ARG A 369 26.22 17.91 -23.60
N ASP A 370 25.08 18.40 -24.09
CA ASP A 370 24.50 19.66 -23.65
C ASP A 370 23.53 19.48 -22.46
N LEU A 371 22.77 18.38 -22.41
CA LEU A 371 21.85 18.09 -21.30
C LEU A 371 22.55 17.55 -20.05
N LYS A 372 23.59 16.72 -20.18
CA LYS A 372 24.23 16.06 -19.02
C LYS A 372 24.81 17.06 -18.00
N PRO A 373 25.50 18.15 -18.41
CA PRO A 373 25.94 19.20 -17.48
C PRO A 373 24.77 19.98 -16.86
N PHE A 374 23.69 20.18 -17.61
CA PHE A 374 22.49 20.86 -17.15
C PHE A 374 21.76 20.05 -16.07
N VAL A 375 21.45 18.79 -16.33
CA VAL A 375 20.80 17.86 -15.38
C VAL A 375 21.63 17.70 -14.10
N GLY A 376 22.95 17.72 -14.20
CA GLY A 376 23.84 17.72 -13.03
C GLY A 376 23.62 18.91 -12.09
N LYS A 377 23.32 20.10 -12.63
CA LYS A 377 23.15 21.37 -11.90
C LYS A 377 21.73 21.62 -11.38
N VAL A 378 20.73 20.90 -11.88
CA VAL A 378 19.35 20.98 -11.37
C VAL A 378 19.32 20.55 -9.89
N ARG A 379 18.44 21.12 -9.07
CA ARG A 379 18.26 20.72 -7.66
C ARG A 379 17.57 19.35 -7.58
N SER A 380 17.80 18.60 -6.50
CA SER A 380 17.23 17.26 -6.27
C SER A 380 15.70 17.24 -6.40
N GLU A 381 15.04 18.26 -5.86
CA GLU A 381 13.58 18.33 -5.79
C GLU A 381 12.96 18.43 -7.20
N VAL A 382 13.55 19.25 -8.08
CA VAL A 382 13.10 19.42 -9.47
C VAL A 382 13.37 18.16 -10.30
N LYS A 383 14.41 17.38 -9.96
CA LYS A 383 14.70 16.11 -10.65
C LYS A 383 13.64 15.05 -10.40
N GLU A 384 12.99 15.07 -9.24
CA GLU A 384 11.94 14.09 -8.87
C GLU A 384 10.55 14.46 -9.43
N GLU A 385 10.36 15.75 -9.75
CA GLU A 385 9.10 16.29 -10.29
C GLU A 385 9.00 16.22 -11.81
N VAL A 386 10.12 16.12 -12.55
CA VAL A 386 10.14 16.12 -14.02
C VAL A 386 10.67 14.79 -14.57
N PRO A 387 9.79 13.84 -14.99
CA PRO A 387 10.18 12.52 -15.50
C PRO A 387 11.17 12.55 -16.68
N LEU A 388 11.12 13.61 -17.51
CA LEU A 388 12.04 13.77 -18.64
C LEU A 388 13.51 13.96 -18.18
N LEU A 389 13.73 14.56 -17.01
CA LEU A 389 15.08 14.74 -16.46
C LEU A 389 15.68 13.41 -16.00
N SER A 390 14.87 12.40 -15.64
CA SER A 390 15.40 11.08 -15.30
C SER A 390 15.88 10.32 -16.54
N LEU A 391 15.16 10.42 -17.66
CA LEU A 391 15.58 9.85 -18.96
C LEU A 391 16.88 10.49 -19.46
N ALA A 392 16.97 11.82 -19.37
CA ALA A 392 18.20 12.54 -19.73
C ALA A 392 19.40 12.13 -18.84
N ARG A 393 19.16 11.78 -17.57
CA ARG A 393 20.20 11.32 -16.64
C ARG A 393 20.64 9.87 -16.90
N SER A 394 19.70 8.98 -17.23
CA SER A 394 20.00 7.57 -17.53
C SER A 394 20.61 7.36 -18.92
N GLY A 395 20.70 8.43 -19.73
CA GLY A 395 21.22 8.35 -21.10
C GLY A 395 20.18 7.80 -22.09
N GLU A 396 18.92 7.67 -21.68
CA GLU A 396 17.81 7.19 -22.51
C GLU A 396 17.29 8.30 -23.44
N LEU A 397 18.17 8.87 -24.25
CA LEU A 397 17.89 10.06 -25.06
C LEU A 397 16.91 9.79 -26.21
N THR A 398 16.91 8.58 -26.77
CA THR A 398 15.90 8.17 -27.75
C THR A 398 14.49 8.21 -27.15
N ALA A 399 14.31 7.68 -25.94
CA ALA A 399 13.03 7.71 -25.24
C ALA A 399 12.61 9.15 -24.88
N LEU A 400 13.58 10.01 -24.54
CA LEU A 400 13.34 11.43 -24.30
C LEU A 400 12.77 12.13 -25.55
N VAL A 401 13.41 11.97 -26.71
CA VAL A 401 12.96 12.58 -27.97
C VAL A 401 11.58 12.06 -28.36
N GLN A 402 11.35 10.75 -28.22
CA GLN A 402 10.06 10.11 -28.51
C GLN A 402 8.92 10.59 -27.60
N GLN A 403 9.21 11.05 -26.37
CA GLN A 403 8.20 11.62 -25.48
C GLN A 403 7.95 13.11 -25.74
N VAL A 404 8.99 13.88 -26.09
CA VAL A 404 8.89 15.34 -26.30
C VAL A 404 8.29 15.67 -27.67
N GLY A 405 8.65 14.92 -28.71
CA GLY A 405 8.24 15.20 -30.09
C GLY A 405 6.71 15.26 -30.27
N PRO A 406 5.95 14.22 -29.87
CA PRO A 406 4.49 14.22 -29.97
C PRO A 406 3.83 15.37 -29.18
N ALA A 407 4.40 15.77 -28.06
CA ALA A 407 3.86 16.87 -27.26
C ALA A 407 4.08 18.24 -27.92
N LEU A 408 5.25 18.45 -28.52
CA LEU A 408 5.57 19.68 -29.25
C LEU A 408 4.68 19.83 -30.49
N LEU A 409 4.50 18.74 -31.25
CA LEU A 409 3.57 18.70 -32.39
C LEU A 409 2.13 18.98 -31.96
N ALA A 410 1.66 18.33 -30.89
CA ALA A 410 0.30 18.54 -30.38
C ALA A 410 0.07 20.00 -29.95
N ARG A 411 1.10 20.68 -29.44
CA ARG A 411 1.01 22.10 -29.04
C ARG A 411 0.98 23.03 -30.27
N LEU A 412 1.86 22.81 -31.24
CA LEU A 412 1.90 23.58 -32.48
C LEU A 412 0.61 23.41 -33.30
N ALA A 413 0.03 22.21 -33.30
CA ALA A 413 -1.25 21.93 -33.95
C ALA A 413 -2.45 22.70 -33.34
N GLN A 414 -2.32 23.20 -32.10
CA GLN A 414 -3.35 24.02 -31.45
C GLN A 414 -3.10 25.53 -31.59
N GLY A 415 -2.00 25.95 -32.23
CA GLY A 415 -1.68 27.35 -32.46
C GLY A 415 -1.13 28.11 -31.23
N GLU A 416 -0.61 27.41 -30.21
CA GLU A 416 -0.03 27.97 -28.96
C GLU A 416 1.49 27.88 -28.84
#